data_AF-A0AAN9XFV9-F1
#
_entry.id   AF-A0AAN9XFV9-F1
#
_cell.length_a   1.000
_cell.length_b   1.000
_cell.length_c   1.000
_cell.angle_alpha   90.00
_cell.angle_beta   90.00
_cell.angle_gamma   90.00
#
_symmetry.space_group_name_H-M   'P 1'
#
loop_
_entity.id
_entity.type
_entity.pdbx_description
1 polymer ?
#
loop_
_entity_poly.entity_id
_entity_poly.type
_entity_poly.pdbx_seq_one_letter_code
_entity_poly.pdbx_strand_id
1 'polypeptide(L)'
;MDTSESEVEFNFINESFHSEIEFDPCLYNKDNQSSSSSVCEGLPEQSSQETILSCDHLPQYQDLSTFEQMDEIFFHLDPFEYYNGNEIIFEQIPLEEFTMEGFVMLIAKSAEWKVCNAISSLRWSLRIVFNNHRLHLNFYSLAFSKPQFSRNCHEFLPWLERKAGSRISSSLFIGTSSYGRSLLASKIIQTGDCILKVPYSLQITADNLLPEIRSLIAEKVGNIAKLATVILIQKKLGQGSEWYPYISCLPQQGELHNTIFWNDSELEMIRPSSVYHGTIDYKSQIEKDFLAIKHVFECFHQSFGDFTYKDFMHACTLVGSRAWGGTKGLALIPFADFLNHDGVSEAIVMSDDDKQCSEIIADRDYAPGEQVLIRYGKFSNATLMLDFGFTIPYNIFDQVQVQFDIPKHDPLHDMKLAVLHRYTVPLHEDMKGLTYPVNSFRIKEVKSDRGKGKGLPQSLRALARVLSCTTSQELDDLVVEAAQTDGRLARRPLQDISKEIQAHMMLLSLFIQLIEERNATIMSLDSSYSPSLCEKLSVRRLMAQDLLHGELRILKSASAWLENYCLSLT
;
A
#
# COMPACT_ATOMS: atom_id res chain seq x y z
N MET A 1 18.46 -14.18 33.99
CA MET A 1 18.78 -14.02 32.56
C MET A 1 17.61 -14.63 31.83
N ASP A 2 16.67 -13.77 31.45
CA ASP A 2 15.67 -14.02 30.42
C ASP A 2 15.35 -12.62 29.88
N THR A 3 15.99 -12.29 28.77
CA THR A 3 15.78 -11.05 28.01
C THR A 3 14.64 -11.32 27.04
N SER A 4 13.44 -10.88 27.39
CA SER A 4 12.35 -10.74 26.43
C SER A 4 12.67 -9.53 25.55
N GLU A 5 13.22 -9.78 24.36
CA GLU A 5 13.35 -8.79 23.29
C GLU A 5 11.95 -8.30 22.92
N SER A 6 11.62 -7.07 23.31
CA SER A 6 10.44 -6.36 22.81
C SER A 6 10.86 -5.50 21.62
N GLU A 7 11.08 -6.13 20.48
CA GLU A 7 11.21 -5.42 19.21
C GLU A 7 9.82 -4.89 18.82
N VAL A 8 9.66 -3.56 18.82
CA VAL A 8 8.42 -2.89 18.41
C VAL A 8 8.59 -2.40 16.96
N GLU A 9 7.73 -2.90 16.08
CA GLU A 9 7.69 -2.55 14.65
C GLU A 9 7.46 -1.05 14.45
N PHE A 10 8.29 -0.38 13.66
CA PHE A 10 8.13 1.04 13.33
C PHE A 10 7.37 1.17 12.01
N ASN A 11 6.05 1.25 12.10
CA ASN A 11 5.21 1.43 10.92
C ASN A 11 5.37 2.86 10.38
N PHE A 12 5.57 3.02 9.06
CA PHE A 12 5.26 4.31 8.41
C PHE A 12 3.82 4.67 8.75
N ILE A 13 3.53 5.98 8.76
CA ILE A 13 2.21 6.56 9.08
C ILE A 13 1.09 5.85 8.32
N ASN A 14 0.59 4.77 8.92
CA ASN A 14 -0.72 4.17 8.82
C ASN A 14 -0.74 2.84 9.60
N GLU A 15 -0.59 2.90 10.94
CA GLU A 15 -1.28 1.93 11.78
C GLU A 15 -2.77 2.27 11.83
N SER A 16 -3.46 2.10 10.71
CA SER A 16 -4.85 1.63 10.76
C SER A 16 -4.85 0.15 10.38
N PHE A 17 -4.06 -0.61 11.16
CA PHE A 17 -4.00 -2.05 11.04
C PHE A 17 -5.03 -2.71 11.97
N HIS A 18 -5.73 -3.68 11.38
CA HIS A 18 -6.49 -4.74 12.04
C HIS A 18 -7.78 -4.34 12.76
N SER A 19 -8.80 -3.93 12.01
CA SER A 19 -10.15 -4.42 12.29
C SER A 19 -10.62 -5.29 11.11
N GLU A 20 -10.23 -6.56 11.14
CA GLU A 20 -11.29 -7.55 10.89
C GLU A 20 -12.30 -7.24 12.00
N ILE A 21 -13.49 -6.74 11.60
CA ILE A 21 -14.57 -6.51 12.55
C ILE A 21 -14.96 -7.89 13.07
N GLU A 22 -14.34 -8.31 14.17
CA GLU A 22 -14.89 -9.33 15.04
C GLU A 22 -16.04 -8.68 15.79
N PHE A 23 -17.25 -9.05 15.38
CA PHE A 23 -18.47 -8.75 16.10
C PHE A 23 -18.42 -9.50 17.43
N ASP A 24 -17.99 -8.84 18.51
CA ASP A 24 -18.08 -9.44 19.83
C ASP A 24 -19.54 -9.39 20.33
N PRO A 25 -20.10 -10.50 20.85
CA PRO A 25 -21.45 -10.50 21.38
C PRO A 25 -21.54 -9.61 22.63
N CYS A 26 -22.65 -8.88 22.78
CA CYS A 26 -22.93 -8.03 23.93
C CYS A 26 -22.62 -8.72 25.28
N LEU A 27 -21.78 -8.07 26.09
CA LEU A 27 -21.65 -8.31 27.53
C LEU A 27 -22.98 -8.00 28.22
N TYR A 28 -23.75 -9.04 28.55
CA TYR A 28 -24.82 -8.92 29.52
C TYR A 28 -24.21 -8.88 30.93
N ASN A 29 -24.47 -7.78 31.64
CA ASN A 29 -24.25 -7.64 33.07
C ASN A 29 -24.85 -8.84 33.83
N LYS A 30 -24.00 -9.59 34.52
CA LYS A 30 -24.37 -10.26 35.77
C LYS A 30 -23.60 -9.59 36.89
N ASP A 31 -24.29 -8.70 37.60
CA ASP A 31 -23.84 -8.20 38.88
C ASP A 31 -23.73 -9.34 39.90
N ASN A 32 -22.54 -9.41 40.50
CA ASN A 32 -22.22 -9.68 41.90
C ASN A 32 -23.12 -10.65 42.70
N GLN A 33 -22.51 -11.75 43.14
CA GLN A 33 -22.54 -12.15 44.56
C GLN A 33 -21.34 -13.07 44.94
N SER A 34 -20.39 -12.46 45.65
CA SER A 34 -19.67 -12.95 46.84
C SER A 34 -19.11 -14.39 46.94
N SER A 35 -17.81 -14.44 47.24
CA SER A 35 -17.18 -15.04 48.44
C SER A 35 -16.12 -16.14 48.24
N SER A 36 -14.94 -15.81 48.77
CA SER A 36 -13.77 -16.58 49.24
C SER A 36 -13.86 -18.12 49.35
N SER A 37 -12.80 -18.82 48.94
CA SER A 37 -11.77 -19.38 49.84
C SER A 37 -10.82 -20.36 49.11
N SER A 38 -9.60 -20.44 49.64
CA SER A 38 -8.47 -21.30 49.28
C SER A 38 -8.77 -22.80 49.30
N VAL A 39 -8.00 -23.60 48.53
CA VAL A 39 -7.22 -24.78 48.99
C VAL A 39 -6.48 -25.42 47.80
N CYS A 40 -5.27 -25.90 48.09
CA CYS A 40 -4.32 -26.59 47.22
C CYS A 40 -4.73 -28.05 46.90
N GLU A 41 -4.30 -28.55 45.74
CA GLU A 41 -3.86 -29.93 45.39
C GLU A 41 -3.80 -29.98 43.85
N GLY A 42 -2.70 -30.32 43.16
CA GLY A 42 -2.06 -31.63 43.09
C GLY A 42 -1.97 -32.03 41.60
N LEU A 43 -0.74 -32.20 41.10
CA LEU A 43 -0.26 -32.65 39.77
C LEU A 43 -0.96 -33.95 39.24
N PRO A 44 -0.76 -34.44 37.97
CA PRO A 44 0.43 -34.26 37.13
C PRO A 44 0.28 -34.17 35.59
N GLU A 45 1.43 -33.83 35.01
CA GLU A 45 1.96 -34.00 33.66
C GLU A 45 1.41 -35.21 32.86
N GLN A 46 1.17 -34.98 31.56
CA GLN A 46 1.28 -36.03 30.54
C GLN A 46 2.08 -35.55 29.33
N SER A 47 3.14 -36.32 29.11
CA SER A 47 4.03 -36.40 27.96
C SER A 47 3.35 -36.93 26.70
N SER A 48 3.75 -36.43 25.53
CA SER A 48 3.82 -37.21 24.27
C SER A 48 4.58 -36.36 23.25
N GLN A 49 5.88 -36.59 23.12
CA GLN A 49 6.51 -37.41 22.06
C GLN A 49 6.66 -36.67 20.73
N GLU A 50 7.89 -36.20 20.53
CA GLU A 50 8.50 -35.95 19.23
C GLU A 50 8.43 -37.21 18.36
N THR A 51 8.09 -37.06 17.08
CA THR A 51 8.36 -38.08 16.07
C THR A 51 8.92 -37.39 14.83
N ILE A 52 10.23 -37.54 14.68
CA ILE A 52 10.98 -37.36 13.44
C ILE A 52 10.55 -38.46 12.48
N LEU A 53 10.06 -38.12 11.28
CA LEU A 53 10.03 -39.04 10.15
C LEU A 53 10.35 -38.29 8.84
N SER A 54 11.22 -38.96 8.10
CA SER A 54 12.03 -38.59 6.94
C SER A 54 11.25 -38.26 5.67
N CYS A 55 11.88 -37.41 4.83
CA CYS A 55 11.66 -37.34 3.39
C CYS A 55 11.76 -38.72 2.74
N ASP A 56 10.84 -39.05 1.84
CA ASP A 56 11.11 -39.60 0.52
C ASP A 56 9.80 -39.76 -0.28
N HIS A 57 9.92 -39.65 -1.61
CA HIS A 57 8.96 -39.97 -2.68
C HIS A 57 8.31 -38.80 -3.46
N LEU A 58 9.01 -38.41 -4.54
CA LEU A 58 8.40 -37.92 -5.78
C LEU A 58 7.78 -39.09 -6.57
N PRO A 59 6.63 -38.91 -7.24
CA PRO A 59 6.19 -39.81 -8.31
C PRO A 59 6.62 -39.30 -9.70
N GLN A 60 7.18 -40.24 -10.49
CA GLN A 60 7.56 -40.11 -11.89
C GLN A 60 6.33 -40.11 -12.82
N TYR A 61 6.38 -39.29 -13.87
CA TYR A 61 5.46 -39.31 -15.01
C TYR A 61 5.81 -40.45 -15.97
N GLN A 62 4.82 -41.22 -16.42
CA GLN A 62 4.91 -42.13 -17.56
C GLN A 62 3.74 -41.93 -18.53
N ASP A 63 4.13 -41.71 -19.78
CA ASP A 63 3.50 -42.00 -21.08
C ASP A 63 1.99 -42.16 -21.22
N LEU A 64 1.42 -41.36 -22.12
CA LEU A 64 0.44 -41.85 -23.13
C LEU A 64 0.63 -41.04 -24.43
N SER A 65 1.07 -41.75 -25.46
CA SER A 65 1.23 -41.30 -26.84
C SER A 65 0.02 -41.70 -27.68
N THR A 66 -0.48 -40.76 -28.51
CA THR A 66 -1.05 -41.05 -29.84
C THR A 66 -1.08 -39.76 -30.65
N PHE A 67 -0.25 -39.71 -31.69
CA PHE A 67 -0.18 -38.69 -32.74
C PHE A 67 -0.95 -39.19 -33.98
N GLU A 68 -1.61 -38.31 -34.73
CA GLU A 68 -1.90 -38.49 -36.16
C GLU A 68 -1.50 -37.23 -36.96
N GLN A 69 -0.52 -37.44 -37.86
CA GLN A 69 -0.09 -36.83 -39.15
C GLN A 69 -0.57 -35.41 -39.57
N MET A 70 0.34 -34.47 -39.88
CA MET A 70 1.03 -34.10 -41.16
C MET A 70 0.55 -32.67 -41.55
N ASP A 71 1.36 -31.69 -41.95
CA ASP A 71 2.38 -31.67 -43.01
C ASP A 71 3.53 -30.68 -42.71
N GLU A 72 4.69 -30.97 -43.33
CA GLU A 72 5.87 -30.11 -43.38
C GLU A 72 5.67 -28.86 -44.27
N ILE A 73 6.14 -27.69 -43.81
CA ILE A 73 6.46 -26.56 -44.68
C ILE A 73 7.84 -26.01 -44.30
N PHE A 74 8.79 -26.10 -45.22
CA PHE A 74 10.09 -25.42 -45.17
C PHE A 74 9.96 -23.99 -45.69
N PHE A 75 10.55 -23.00 -45.01
CA PHE A 75 10.97 -21.75 -45.64
C PHE A 75 12.37 -21.30 -45.17
N HIS A 76 13.22 -21.05 -46.17
CA HIS A 76 14.57 -20.50 -46.09
C HIS A 76 14.57 -19.04 -45.62
N LEU A 77 15.54 -18.68 -44.78
CA LEU A 77 15.90 -17.29 -44.45
C LEU A 77 17.08 -16.85 -45.31
N ASP A 78 17.03 -15.62 -45.82
CA ASP A 78 18.21 -14.84 -46.20
C ASP A 78 18.05 -13.37 -45.74
N PRO A 79 19.17 -12.64 -45.49
CA PRO A 79 19.21 -11.52 -44.54
C PRO A 79 19.32 -10.15 -45.22
N PHE A 80 18.75 -9.08 -44.64
CA PHE A 80 19.16 -7.71 -44.96
C PHE A 80 19.10 -6.72 -43.77
N GLU A 81 20.31 -6.23 -43.46
CA GLU A 81 20.79 -4.87 -43.15
C GLU A 81 20.15 -3.94 -42.09
N TYR A 82 21.06 -3.47 -41.22
CA TYR A 82 20.94 -2.49 -40.14
C TYR A 82 20.55 -1.08 -40.61
N TYR A 83 19.68 -0.41 -39.85
CA TYR A 83 19.65 1.04 -39.74
C TYR A 83 19.63 1.50 -38.28
N ASN A 84 20.48 2.49 -37.98
CA ASN A 84 20.70 3.11 -36.69
C ASN A 84 19.47 3.93 -36.25
N GLY A 85 18.83 3.52 -35.17
CA GLY A 85 17.78 4.24 -34.44
C GLY A 85 17.26 3.29 -33.35
N ASN A 86 17.13 3.75 -32.11
CA ASN A 86 16.79 2.92 -30.95
C ASN A 86 15.31 2.45 -30.94
N GLU A 87 14.87 1.77 -32.00
CA GLU A 87 13.68 0.93 -32.04
C GLU A 87 14.03 -0.37 -32.75
N ILE A 88 14.00 -1.48 -32.01
CA ILE A 88 14.09 -2.81 -32.58
C ILE A 88 12.65 -3.32 -32.71
N ILE A 89 12.12 -3.34 -33.93
CA ILE A 89 10.82 -3.97 -34.24
C ILE A 89 11.09 -5.41 -34.67
N PHE A 90 10.54 -6.40 -33.94
CA PHE A 90 10.56 -7.81 -34.36
C PHE A 90 9.16 -8.45 -34.39
N GLU A 91 8.95 -9.22 -35.46
CA GLU A 91 7.91 -10.20 -35.83
C GLU A 91 6.44 -9.97 -35.42
N GLN A 92 5.58 -9.90 -36.44
CA GLN A 92 4.12 -10.04 -36.31
C GLN A 92 3.76 -11.52 -36.43
N ILE A 93 3.36 -12.17 -35.34
CA ILE A 93 2.88 -13.57 -35.34
C ILE A 93 1.35 -13.57 -35.31
N PRO A 94 0.66 -14.24 -36.25
CA PRO A 94 -0.78 -14.45 -36.21
C PRO A 94 -1.21 -15.26 -34.98
N LEU A 95 -2.32 -14.92 -34.33
CA LEU A 95 -2.78 -15.58 -33.10
C LEU A 95 -3.12 -17.08 -33.27
N GLU A 96 -3.32 -17.54 -34.51
CA GLU A 96 -3.72 -18.91 -34.85
C GLU A 96 -2.58 -19.94 -34.71
N GLU A 97 -1.33 -19.49 -34.51
CA GLU A 97 -0.14 -20.35 -34.35
C GLU A 97 0.34 -20.52 -32.90
N PHE A 98 -0.39 -20.01 -31.89
CA PHE A 98 0.08 -19.99 -30.51
C PHE A 98 -0.25 -21.28 -29.73
N THR A 99 0.56 -22.34 -29.92
CA THR A 99 0.54 -23.55 -29.08
C THR A 99 1.47 -23.44 -27.88
N MET A 100 1.30 -24.30 -26.86
CA MET A 100 2.24 -24.40 -25.72
C MET A 100 3.69 -24.68 -26.16
N GLU A 101 3.87 -25.38 -27.28
CA GLU A 101 5.19 -25.60 -27.90
C GLU A 101 5.76 -24.30 -28.50
N GLY A 102 4.92 -23.45 -29.09
CA GLY A 102 5.30 -22.11 -29.55
C GLY A 102 5.80 -21.21 -28.41
N PHE A 103 5.20 -21.31 -27.22
CA PHE A 103 5.65 -20.58 -26.02
C PHE A 103 7.03 -21.06 -25.53
N VAL A 104 7.26 -22.38 -25.51
CA VAL A 104 8.56 -22.96 -25.14
C VAL A 104 9.64 -22.58 -26.15
N MET A 105 9.31 -22.58 -27.45
CA MET A 105 10.22 -22.18 -28.52
C MET A 105 10.56 -20.68 -28.45
N LEU A 106 9.63 -19.83 -28.03
CA LEU A 106 9.86 -18.40 -27.80
C LEU A 106 10.84 -18.15 -26.64
N ILE A 107 10.68 -18.90 -25.53
CA ILE A 107 11.60 -18.84 -24.39
C ILE A 107 13.00 -19.32 -24.80
N ALA A 108 13.07 -20.44 -25.55
CA ALA A 108 14.32 -21.02 -26.05
C ALA A 108 15.06 -20.05 -26.99
N LYS A 109 14.37 -19.42 -27.96
CA LYS A 109 14.96 -18.39 -28.83
C LYS A 109 15.44 -17.17 -28.04
N SER A 110 14.74 -16.77 -26.99
CA SER A 110 15.20 -15.69 -26.09
C SER A 110 16.47 -16.08 -25.31
N ALA A 111 16.61 -17.37 -24.97
CA ALA A 111 17.77 -17.91 -24.28
C ALA A 111 18.98 -18.08 -25.23
N GLU A 112 18.76 -18.54 -26.46
CA GLU A 112 19.82 -18.63 -27.50
C GLU A 112 20.34 -17.25 -27.92
N TRP A 113 19.47 -16.24 -28.03
CA TRP A 113 19.91 -14.86 -28.25
C TRP A 113 20.84 -14.39 -27.12
N LYS A 114 20.48 -14.63 -25.85
CA LYS A 114 21.28 -14.27 -24.67
C LYS A 114 22.68 -14.90 -24.68
N VAL A 115 22.83 -16.08 -25.30
CA VAL A 115 24.11 -16.79 -25.40
C VAL A 115 24.97 -16.25 -26.56
N CYS A 116 24.36 -15.85 -27.68
CA CYS A 116 25.10 -15.37 -28.85
C CYS A 116 25.64 -13.92 -28.71
N ASN A 117 25.05 -13.09 -27.85
CA ASN A 117 25.50 -11.72 -27.59
C ASN A 117 25.94 -11.58 -26.13
N ALA A 118 27.21 -11.87 -25.87
CA ALA A 118 27.84 -11.73 -24.56
C ALA A 118 27.89 -10.25 -24.09
N ILE A 119 26.76 -9.72 -23.60
CA ILE A 119 26.65 -8.42 -22.91
C ILE A 119 26.09 -8.70 -21.52
N SER A 120 26.98 -8.95 -20.57
CA SER A 120 26.69 -9.41 -19.20
C SER A 120 26.07 -8.36 -18.27
N SER A 121 25.47 -7.27 -18.79
CA SER A 121 25.02 -6.13 -17.97
C SER A 121 23.64 -5.57 -18.31
N LEU A 122 22.84 -6.24 -19.14
CA LEU A 122 21.48 -5.79 -19.49
C LEU A 122 20.44 -6.81 -19.01
N ARG A 123 19.56 -6.40 -18.10
CA ARG A 123 18.31 -7.12 -17.84
C ARG A 123 17.27 -6.63 -18.83
N TRP A 124 16.59 -7.57 -19.49
CA TRP A 124 15.52 -7.28 -20.43
C TRP A 124 14.18 -7.60 -19.77
N SER A 125 13.21 -6.70 -19.84
CA SER A 125 11.82 -7.01 -19.52
C SER A 125 11.05 -7.25 -20.83
N LEU A 126 10.28 -8.33 -20.86
CA LEU A 126 9.38 -8.65 -21.97
C LEU A 126 7.97 -8.24 -21.57
N ARG A 127 7.36 -7.32 -22.31
CA ARG A 127 5.94 -6.99 -22.17
C ARG A 127 5.18 -7.57 -23.37
N ILE A 128 4.20 -8.42 -23.07
CA ILE A 128 3.31 -9.02 -24.05
C ILE A 128 2.02 -8.20 -24.07
N VAL A 129 1.68 -7.62 -25.22
CA VAL A 129 0.44 -6.86 -25.42
C VAL A 129 -0.41 -7.55 -26.48
N PHE A 130 -1.68 -7.83 -26.14
CA PHE A 130 -2.67 -8.38 -27.06
C PHE A 130 -3.54 -7.24 -27.59
N ASN A 131 -3.57 -7.08 -28.92
CA ASN A 131 -4.48 -6.14 -29.58
C ASN A 131 -4.97 -6.74 -30.91
N ASN A 132 -6.28 -6.73 -31.16
CA ASN A 132 -6.91 -7.10 -32.45
C ASN A 132 -6.25 -8.29 -33.17
N HIS A 133 -6.28 -9.47 -32.54
CA HIS A 133 -5.75 -10.74 -33.07
C HIS A 133 -4.24 -10.78 -33.36
N ARG A 134 -3.44 -9.88 -32.77
CA ARG A 134 -1.98 -9.86 -32.93
C ARG A 134 -1.23 -9.79 -31.60
N LEU A 135 -0.09 -10.49 -31.56
CA LEU A 135 0.85 -10.53 -30.45
C LEU A 135 1.98 -9.52 -30.70
N HIS A 136 2.20 -8.62 -29.74
CA HIS A 136 3.34 -7.69 -29.75
C HIS A 136 4.30 -8.03 -28.61
N LEU A 137 5.57 -8.28 -28.96
CA LEU A 137 6.67 -8.53 -28.02
C LEU A 137 7.56 -7.29 -27.90
N ASN A 138 7.44 -6.58 -26.78
CA ASN A 138 8.29 -5.42 -26.51
C ASN A 138 9.42 -5.80 -25.55
N PHE A 139 10.67 -5.69 -26.01
CA PHE A 139 11.86 -5.87 -25.20
C PHE A 139 12.41 -4.50 -24.79
N TYR A 140 12.44 -4.22 -23.49
CA TYR A 140 13.04 -3.00 -22.96
C TYR A 140 14.46 -3.27 -22.47
N SER A 141 15.41 -2.46 -22.95
CA SER A 141 16.77 -2.43 -22.40
C SER A 141 16.76 -1.64 -21.08
N LEU A 142 16.93 -2.31 -19.94
CA LEU A 142 17.31 -1.62 -18.70
C LEU A 142 18.79 -1.30 -18.77
N ALA A 143 19.13 -0.21 -19.44
CA ALA A 143 20.47 0.34 -19.37
C ALA A 143 20.73 0.80 -17.92
N PHE A 144 21.55 0.07 -17.18
CA PHE A 144 22.14 0.59 -15.94
C PHE A 144 22.98 1.82 -16.31
N SER A 145 22.45 3.00 -16.02
CA SER A 145 23.22 4.23 -16.07
C SER A 145 24.37 4.13 -15.06
N LYS A 146 25.56 4.60 -15.44
CA LYS A 146 26.69 4.77 -14.50
C LYS A 146 26.19 5.56 -13.28
N PRO A 147 26.66 5.25 -12.06
CA PRO A 147 26.25 5.96 -10.85
C PRO A 147 26.50 7.46 -11.01
N GLN A 148 25.43 8.21 -11.26
CA GLN A 148 25.46 9.66 -11.21
C GLN A 148 25.33 10.03 -9.74
N PHE A 149 26.43 10.47 -9.14
CA PHE A 149 26.39 11.10 -7.83
C PHE A 149 25.42 12.28 -7.88
N SER A 150 24.41 12.30 -7.01
CA SER A 150 23.54 13.45 -6.90
C SER A 150 24.36 14.65 -6.42
N ARG A 151 24.44 15.71 -7.23
CA ARG A 151 25.32 16.86 -7.01
C ARG A 151 25.10 17.61 -5.68
N ASN A 152 24.01 17.34 -4.95
CA ASN A 152 23.57 18.13 -3.81
C ASN A 152 23.67 17.44 -2.43
N CYS A 153 24.10 16.18 -2.32
CA CYS A 153 24.14 15.47 -1.02
C CYS A 153 25.54 14.94 -0.64
N HIS A 154 26.62 15.43 -1.28
CA HIS A 154 27.99 15.00 -0.97
C HIS A 154 28.40 15.27 0.48
N GLU A 155 27.95 16.39 1.06
CA GLU A 155 28.26 16.77 2.45
C GLU A 155 27.31 16.15 3.48
N PHE A 156 26.18 15.56 3.04
CA PHE A 156 25.13 15.07 3.94
C PHE A 156 25.60 13.93 4.83
N LEU A 157 26.09 12.82 4.24
CA LEU A 157 26.46 11.64 5.04
C LEU A 157 27.67 11.92 5.95
N PRO A 158 28.75 12.60 5.49
CA PRO A 158 29.83 13.02 6.38
C PRO A 158 29.37 13.94 7.53
N TRP A 159 28.41 14.85 7.28
CA TRP A 159 27.81 15.67 8.34
C TRP A 159 27.04 14.81 9.34
N LEU A 160 26.21 13.88 8.87
CA LEU A 160 25.38 13.03 9.73
C LEU A 160 26.24 12.14 10.62
N GLU A 161 27.28 11.51 10.07
CA GLU A 161 28.21 10.67 10.82
C GLU A 161 29.03 11.47 11.84
N ARG A 162 29.45 12.70 11.51
CA ARG A 162 30.11 13.60 12.46
C ARG A 162 29.18 13.98 13.61
N LYS A 163 27.90 14.26 13.32
CA LYS A 163 26.89 14.56 14.33
C LYS A 163 26.57 13.33 15.20
N ALA A 164 26.58 12.14 14.61
CA ALA A 164 26.37 10.87 15.29
C ALA A 164 27.52 10.45 16.21
N GLY A 165 28.75 10.92 15.93
CA GLY A 165 29.96 10.39 16.54
C GLY A 165 30.28 8.94 16.15
N SER A 166 29.59 8.41 15.13
CA SER A 166 29.70 7.02 14.66
C SER A 166 29.30 6.92 13.19
N ARG A 167 29.68 5.82 12.53
CA ARG A 167 29.22 5.54 11.15
C ARG A 167 27.74 5.17 11.17
N ILE A 168 26.98 5.73 10.23
CA ILE A 168 25.56 5.41 10.03
C ILE A 168 25.41 4.16 9.15
N SER A 169 26.24 4.04 8.12
CA SER A 169 26.33 2.84 7.28
C SER A 169 27.71 2.69 6.67
N SER A 170 28.16 1.44 6.53
CA SER A 170 29.37 1.11 5.75
C SER A 170 29.04 0.46 4.40
N SER A 171 27.76 0.18 4.16
CA SER A 171 27.29 -0.68 3.07
C SER A 171 26.43 0.07 2.06
N LEU A 172 26.10 1.34 2.30
CA LEU A 172 25.20 2.14 1.47
C LEU A 172 25.87 3.42 0.97
N PHE A 173 25.48 3.86 -0.22
CA PHE A 173 25.80 5.20 -0.74
C PHE A 173 24.59 5.82 -1.45
N ILE A 174 24.58 7.16 -1.53
CA ILE A 174 23.50 7.91 -2.17
C ILE A 174 23.69 7.87 -3.69
N GLY A 175 22.71 7.31 -4.39
CA GLY A 175 22.62 7.30 -5.84
C GLY A 175 21.28 7.82 -6.34
N THR A 176 20.99 7.52 -7.60
CA THR A 176 19.71 7.78 -8.25
C THR A 176 19.19 6.52 -8.93
N SER A 177 17.87 6.37 -9.00
CA SER A 177 17.18 5.34 -9.77
C SER A 177 15.93 5.92 -10.43
N SER A 178 15.09 5.07 -11.02
CA SER A 178 13.76 5.45 -11.52
C SER A 178 12.84 6.02 -10.44
N TYR A 179 13.13 5.80 -9.15
CA TYR A 179 12.38 6.36 -8.02
C TYR A 179 12.92 7.73 -7.55
N GLY A 180 13.86 8.32 -8.28
CA GLY A 180 14.55 9.54 -7.86
C GLY A 180 15.79 9.21 -7.02
N ARG A 181 15.93 9.84 -5.84
CA ARG A 181 17.05 9.52 -4.95
C ARG A 181 16.88 8.13 -4.36
N SER A 182 17.99 7.40 -4.24
CA SER A 182 18.01 6.03 -3.74
C SER A 182 19.26 5.75 -2.93
N LEU A 183 19.20 4.76 -2.05
CA LEU A 183 20.40 4.15 -1.46
C LEU A 183 20.78 2.89 -2.23
N LEU A 184 22.04 2.81 -2.62
CA LEU A 184 22.61 1.69 -3.37
C LEU A 184 23.66 0.99 -2.51
N ALA A 185 23.77 -0.32 -2.67
CA ALA A 185 24.76 -1.13 -1.96
C ALA A 185 26.19 -0.79 -2.44
N SER A 186 27.09 -0.39 -1.56
CA SER A 186 28.49 -0.09 -1.89
C SER A 186 29.36 -1.34 -2.02
N LYS A 187 28.90 -2.45 -1.45
CA LYS A 187 29.53 -3.77 -1.39
C LYS A 187 28.44 -4.83 -1.34
N ILE A 188 28.82 -6.11 -1.33
CA ILE A 188 27.89 -7.20 -1.06
C ILE A 188 27.31 -7.01 0.34
N ILE A 189 25.99 -7.11 0.44
CA ILE A 189 25.23 -7.15 1.70
C ILE A 189 24.58 -8.53 1.77
N GLN A 190 24.74 -9.22 2.89
CA GLN A 190 24.11 -10.51 3.13
C GLN A 190 22.81 -10.33 3.91
N THR A 191 21.89 -11.26 3.71
CA THR A 191 20.69 -11.40 4.52
C THR A 191 21.07 -11.46 6.01
N GLY A 192 20.41 -10.66 6.85
CA GLY A 192 20.71 -10.53 8.28
C GLY A 192 21.76 -9.46 8.61
N ASP A 193 22.43 -8.85 7.62
CA ASP A 193 23.33 -7.73 7.88
C ASP A 193 22.56 -6.48 8.34
N CYS A 194 23.10 -5.77 9.34
CA CYS A 194 22.64 -4.43 9.68
C CYS A 194 23.12 -3.43 8.62
N ILE A 195 22.20 -2.92 7.81
CA ILE A 195 22.53 -2.03 6.68
C ILE A 195 22.63 -0.56 7.07
N LEU A 196 21.90 -0.15 8.11
CA LEU A 196 21.79 1.22 8.56
C LEU A 196 21.46 1.27 10.04
N LYS A 197 22.11 2.18 10.77
CA LYS A 197 21.84 2.47 12.18
C LYS A 197 21.88 3.97 12.44
N VAL A 198 20.78 4.54 12.91
CA VAL A 198 20.62 5.98 13.16
C VAL A 198 20.23 6.21 14.61
N PRO A 199 21.09 6.81 15.45
CA PRO A 199 20.74 7.20 16.81
C PRO A 199 19.50 8.10 16.88
N TYR A 200 18.65 7.90 17.89
CA TYR A 200 17.44 8.72 18.09
C TYR A 200 17.74 10.22 18.24
N SER A 201 18.93 10.57 18.75
CA SER A 201 19.38 11.96 18.89
C SER A 201 19.55 12.70 17.56
N LEU A 202 19.58 12.00 16.42
CA LEU A 202 19.68 12.58 15.08
C LEU A 202 18.33 12.75 14.39
N GLN A 203 17.27 12.16 14.93
CA GLN A 203 15.93 12.23 14.36
C GLN A 203 15.35 13.64 14.53
N ILE A 204 14.49 14.03 13.58
CA ILE A 204 13.72 15.26 13.66
C ILE A 204 12.30 14.91 14.07
N THR A 205 11.88 15.39 15.23
CA THR A 205 10.58 15.14 15.84
C THR A 205 9.89 16.46 16.18
N ALA A 206 8.62 16.39 16.56
CA ALA A 206 7.92 17.57 17.10
C ALA A 206 8.61 18.11 18.37
N ASP A 207 9.48 17.32 19.02
CA ASP A 207 10.20 17.78 20.19
C ASP A 207 11.27 18.84 19.92
N ASN A 208 11.71 18.95 18.66
CA ASN A 208 12.64 19.99 18.24
C ASN A 208 11.99 21.39 18.12
N LEU A 209 10.69 21.53 18.42
CA LEU A 209 10.07 22.84 18.60
C LEU A 209 10.58 23.52 19.87
N LEU A 210 10.93 24.80 19.76
CA LEU A 210 11.23 25.65 20.92
C LEU A 210 10.02 25.68 21.88
N PRO A 211 10.22 25.67 23.21
CA PRO A 211 9.11 25.67 24.18
C PRO A 211 8.09 26.78 23.95
N GLU A 212 8.56 27.97 23.56
CA GLU A 212 7.71 29.13 23.28
C GLU A 212 6.79 28.86 22.08
N ILE A 213 7.34 28.29 21.01
CA ILE A 213 6.58 27.90 19.81
C ILE A 213 5.60 26.78 20.14
N ARG A 214 6.06 25.75 20.87
CA ARG A 214 5.21 24.61 21.25
C ARG A 214 3.99 25.07 22.05
N SER A 215 4.17 26.03 22.96
CA SER A 215 3.08 26.54 23.80
C SER A 215 1.98 27.28 23.02
N LEU A 216 2.31 27.78 21.83
CA LEU A 216 1.38 28.46 20.94
C LEU A 216 0.59 27.48 20.05
N ILE A 217 1.16 26.32 19.73
CA ILE A 217 0.46 25.33 18.90
C ILE A 217 -0.66 24.68 19.72
N ALA A 218 -1.91 24.88 19.30
CA ALA A 218 -3.06 24.28 19.96
C ALA A 218 -2.95 22.75 20.02
N GLU A 219 -3.35 22.14 21.14
CA GLU A 219 -3.22 20.70 21.36
C GLU A 219 -3.89 19.86 20.26
N LYS A 220 -5.03 20.34 19.75
CA LYS A 220 -5.82 19.74 18.66
C LYS A 220 -5.13 19.67 17.30
N VAL A 221 -3.99 20.36 17.12
CA VAL A 221 -3.22 20.29 15.87
C VAL A 221 -2.58 18.91 15.76
N GLY A 222 -2.76 18.27 14.61
CA GLY A 222 -2.26 16.91 14.36
C GLY A 222 -0.73 16.79 14.45
N ASN A 223 -0.25 15.58 14.70
CA ASN A 223 1.20 15.30 14.84
C ASN A 223 1.98 15.63 13.54
N ILE A 224 1.38 15.38 12.37
CA ILE A 224 1.97 15.74 11.07
C ILE A 224 2.19 17.24 11.00
N ALA A 225 1.17 18.04 11.35
CA ALA A 225 1.24 19.50 11.34
C ALA A 225 2.29 20.04 12.33
N LYS A 226 2.38 19.47 13.54
CA LYS A 226 3.40 19.83 14.54
C LYS A 226 4.83 19.62 14.01
N LEU A 227 5.10 18.44 13.43
CA LEU A 227 6.40 18.14 12.84
C LEU A 227 6.65 18.94 11.56
N ALA A 228 5.62 19.22 10.76
CA ALA A 228 5.72 20.08 9.59
C ALA A 228 6.14 21.51 9.96
N THR A 229 5.67 22.04 11.09
CA THR A 229 6.13 23.34 11.63
C THR A 229 7.64 23.33 11.92
N VAL A 230 8.20 22.23 12.47
CA VAL A 230 9.65 22.07 12.65
C VAL A 230 10.36 22.15 11.30
N ILE A 231 9.92 21.34 10.33
CA ILE A 231 10.53 21.29 8.99
C ILE A 231 10.50 22.66 8.31
N LEU A 232 9.39 23.39 8.44
CA LEU A 232 9.26 24.75 7.93
C LEU A 232 10.28 25.72 8.55
N ILE A 233 10.39 25.74 9.88
CA ILE A 233 11.34 26.59 10.60
C ILE A 233 12.78 26.26 10.14
N GLN A 234 13.14 24.97 10.09
CA GLN A 234 14.47 24.54 9.67
C GLN A 234 14.76 24.91 8.21
N LYS A 235 13.78 24.83 7.31
CA LYS A 235 13.92 25.31 5.92
C LYS A 235 14.20 26.81 5.85
N LYS A 236 13.53 27.63 6.68
CA LYS A 236 13.72 29.09 6.68
C LYS A 236 15.03 29.54 7.29
N LEU A 237 15.50 28.84 8.32
CA LEU A 237 16.84 29.08 8.87
C LEU A 237 17.93 28.88 7.82
N GLY A 238 17.67 28.10 6.77
CA GLY A 238 18.60 27.87 5.67
C GLY A 238 19.93 27.35 6.22
N GLN A 239 21.04 27.95 5.81
CA GLN A 239 22.38 27.57 6.29
C GLN A 239 22.59 27.77 7.80
N GLY A 240 21.73 28.55 8.47
CA GLY A 240 21.73 28.69 9.93
C GLY A 240 21.11 27.49 10.66
N SER A 241 20.40 26.60 9.95
CA SER A 241 19.88 25.36 10.52
C SER A 241 21.01 24.35 10.70
N GLU A 242 21.10 23.76 11.89
CA GLU A 242 22.01 22.63 12.12
C GLU A 242 21.66 21.40 11.27
N TRP A 243 20.41 21.28 10.79
CA TRP A 243 19.93 20.22 9.90
C TRP A 243 19.96 20.62 8.42
N TYR A 244 20.55 21.77 8.06
CA TYR A 244 20.60 22.24 6.67
C TYR A 244 21.08 21.17 5.67
N PRO A 245 22.14 20.37 5.95
CA PRO A 245 22.59 19.33 5.01
C PRO A 245 21.52 18.26 4.75
N TYR A 246 20.67 17.95 5.73
CA TYR A 246 19.53 17.05 5.54
C TYR A 246 18.36 17.74 4.84
N ILE A 247 17.97 18.92 5.32
CA ILE A 247 16.80 19.65 4.82
C ILE A 247 16.97 20.04 3.35
N SER A 248 18.19 20.40 2.93
CA SER A 248 18.53 20.69 1.52
C SER A 248 18.45 19.47 0.60
N CYS A 249 18.52 18.27 1.19
CA CYS A 249 18.35 17.01 0.48
C CYS A 249 16.84 16.65 0.35
N LEU A 250 15.89 17.23 1.12
CA LEU A 250 14.47 16.89 0.97
C LEU A 250 13.91 17.30 -0.41
N PRO A 251 12.96 16.53 -0.99
CA PRO A 251 12.36 16.87 -2.28
C PRO A 251 11.69 18.24 -2.28
N GLN A 252 11.88 18.97 -3.36
CA GLN A 252 11.13 20.18 -3.65
C GLN A 252 9.71 19.84 -4.06
N GLN A 253 8.78 20.78 -3.90
CA GLN A 253 7.38 20.56 -4.21
C GLN A 253 7.15 20.13 -5.67
N GLY A 254 7.98 20.60 -6.60
CA GLY A 254 7.91 20.22 -8.02
C GLY A 254 8.09 18.72 -8.26
N GLU A 255 8.87 18.06 -7.40
CA GLU A 255 9.27 16.65 -7.48
C GLU A 255 8.26 15.70 -6.81
N LEU A 256 7.25 16.24 -6.11
CA LEU A 256 6.21 15.44 -5.44
C LEU A 256 5.00 15.23 -6.34
N HIS A 257 4.49 14.00 -6.33
CA HIS A 257 3.36 13.54 -7.15
C HIS A 257 2.11 13.20 -6.33
N ASN A 258 2.09 13.45 -5.02
CA ASN A 258 0.89 13.32 -4.18
C ASN A 258 -0.30 14.09 -4.77
N THR A 259 -1.50 13.52 -4.65
CA THR A 259 -2.76 14.09 -5.19
C THR A 259 -3.10 15.46 -4.65
N ILE A 260 -2.58 15.81 -3.47
CA ILE A 260 -2.72 17.15 -2.91
C ILE A 260 -2.18 18.26 -3.83
N PHE A 261 -1.20 17.93 -4.69
CA PHE A 261 -0.63 18.83 -5.69
C PHE A 261 -1.20 18.65 -7.10
N TRP A 262 -2.28 17.89 -7.24
CA TRP A 262 -2.97 17.73 -8.52
C TRP A 262 -3.95 18.89 -8.71
N ASN A 263 -4.02 19.38 -9.95
CA ASN A 263 -5.07 20.31 -10.37
C ASN A 263 -6.40 19.58 -10.59
N ASP A 264 -7.48 20.32 -10.82
CA ASP A 264 -8.82 19.75 -10.92
C ASP A 264 -8.94 18.74 -12.08
N SER A 265 -8.31 19.01 -13.23
CA SER A 265 -8.32 18.11 -14.37
C SER A 265 -7.53 16.83 -14.12
N GLU A 266 -6.42 16.91 -13.37
CA GLU A 266 -5.67 15.74 -12.95
C GLU A 266 -6.47 14.92 -11.94
N LEU A 267 -7.11 15.57 -10.96
CA LEU A 267 -7.89 14.89 -9.93
C LEU A 267 -9.13 14.20 -10.53
N GLU A 268 -9.71 14.78 -11.58
CA GLU A 268 -10.82 14.19 -12.34
C GLU A 268 -10.51 12.78 -12.87
N MET A 269 -9.24 12.49 -13.17
CA MET A 269 -8.80 11.17 -13.65
C MET A 269 -9.15 10.04 -12.68
N ILE A 270 -9.30 10.34 -11.39
CA ILE A 270 -9.58 9.37 -10.33
C ILE A 270 -10.92 9.62 -9.64
N ARG A 271 -11.83 10.41 -10.24
CA ARG A 271 -13.16 10.73 -9.68
C ARG A 271 -13.90 9.53 -9.06
N PRO A 272 -13.98 8.33 -9.67
CA PRO A 272 -14.74 7.24 -9.07
C PRO A 272 -14.08 6.65 -7.82
N SER A 273 -12.78 6.86 -7.61
CA SER A 273 -12.04 6.34 -6.46
C SER A 273 -12.28 7.17 -5.21
N SER A 274 -12.25 6.53 -4.03
CA SER A 274 -12.32 7.25 -2.75
C SER A 274 -11.12 8.18 -2.51
N VAL A 275 -10.01 7.98 -3.24
CA VAL A 275 -8.85 8.88 -3.22
C VAL A 275 -9.22 10.30 -3.67
N TYR A 276 -10.22 10.46 -4.54
CA TYR A 276 -10.71 11.78 -4.96
C TYR A 276 -11.19 12.60 -3.75
N HIS A 277 -12.17 12.06 -3.02
CA HIS A 277 -12.72 12.72 -1.83
C HIS A 277 -11.69 12.79 -0.70
N GLY A 278 -10.91 11.73 -0.48
CA GLY A 278 -9.82 11.74 0.51
C GLY A 278 -8.79 12.83 0.26
N THR A 279 -8.52 13.18 -1.00
CA THR A 279 -7.64 14.31 -1.35
C THR A 279 -8.25 15.66 -0.96
N ILE A 280 -9.57 15.83 -1.19
CA ILE A 280 -10.29 17.06 -0.84
C ILE A 280 -10.33 17.23 0.69
N ASP A 281 -10.70 16.17 1.41
CA ASP A 281 -10.77 16.19 2.87
C ASP A 281 -9.40 16.49 3.48
N TYR A 282 -8.34 15.88 2.94
CA TYR A 282 -6.98 16.14 3.39
C TYR A 282 -6.54 17.59 3.12
N LYS A 283 -6.89 18.18 1.97
CA LYS A 283 -6.67 19.62 1.70
C LYS A 283 -7.36 20.49 2.75
N SER A 284 -8.63 20.20 3.05
CA SER A 284 -9.39 20.94 4.07
C SER A 284 -8.79 20.78 5.47
N GLN A 285 -8.26 19.60 5.81
CA GLN A 285 -7.61 19.38 7.10
C GLN A 285 -6.29 20.18 7.23
N ILE A 286 -5.44 20.16 6.19
CA ILE A 286 -4.20 20.97 6.19
C ILE A 286 -4.53 22.47 6.28
N GLU A 287 -5.59 22.93 5.62
CA GLU A 287 -6.02 24.33 5.72
C GLU A 287 -6.42 24.70 7.17
N LYS A 288 -7.20 23.84 7.84
CA LYS A 288 -7.56 24.03 9.26
C LYS A 288 -6.30 24.08 10.14
N ASP A 289 -5.37 23.16 9.94
CA ASP A 289 -4.11 23.10 10.69
C ASP A 289 -3.25 24.35 10.42
N PHE A 290 -3.17 24.80 9.16
CA PHE A 290 -2.44 26.00 8.76
C PHE A 290 -3.00 27.24 9.48
N LEU A 291 -4.33 27.40 9.49
CA LEU A 291 -4.99 28.50 10.19
C LEU A 291 -4.73 28.44 11.70
N ALA A 292 -4.69 27.24 12.28
CA ALA A 292 -4.40 27.04 13.70
C ALA A 292 -2.97 27.44 14.07
N ILE A 293 -1.98 27.19 13.21
CA ILE A 293 -0.57 27.54 13.48
C ILE A 293 -0.17 28.92 12.96
N LYS A 294 -1.01 29.59 12.15
CA LYS A 294 -0.67 30.86 11.50
C LYS A 294 -0.15 31.91 12.48
N HIS A 295 -0.77 32.02 13.66
CA HIS A 295 -0.39 32.97 14.69
C HIS A 295 1.03 32.74 15.23
N VAL A 296 1.53 31.50 15.23
CA VAL A 296 2.93 31.17 15.58
C VAL A 296 3.86 31.94 14.64
N PHE A 297 3.58 31.88 13.34
CA PHE A 297 4.41 32.54 12.35
C PHE A 297 4.31 34.05 12.40
N GLU A 298 3.16 34.60 12.79
CA GLU A 298 3.00 36.04 13.04
C GLU A 298 3.83 36.50 14.24
N CYS A 299 3.83 35.73 15.35
CA CYS A 299 4.64 36.03 16.54
C CYS A 299 6.16 35.95 16.28
N PHE A 300 6.59 35.05 15.40
CA PHE A 300 8.01 34.82 15.10
C PHE A 300 8.42 35.30 13.69
N HIS A 301 7.62 36.18 13.06
CA HIS A 301 7.86 36.64 11.68
C HIS A 301 9.25 37.28 11.51
N GLN A 302 9.72 38.04 12.51
CA GLN A 302 11.05 38.65 12.46
C GLN A 302 12.19 37.61 12.48
N SER A 303 11.95 36.43 13.02
CA SER A 303 12.95 35.36 13.15
C SER A 303 12.98 34.44 11.93
N PHE A 304 11.82 34.16 11.30
CA PHE A 304 11.70 33.13 10.26
C PHE A 304 11.10 33.62 8.93
N GLY A 305 10.59 34.86 8.88
CA GLY A 305 9.86 35.41 7.75
C GLY A 305 8.46 34.81 7.57
N ASP A 306 7.82 35.11 6.44
CA ASP A 306 6.49 34.59 6.11
C ASP A 306 6.49 33.15 5.61
N PHE A 307 5.45 32.42 5.98
CA PHE A 307 5.13 31.10 5.45
C PHE A 307 3.83 31.15 4.67
N THR A 308 3.83 30.55 3.49
CA THR A 308 2.60 30.40 2.70
C THR A 308 1.89 29.11 3.05
N TYR A 309 0.59 29.03 2.78
CA TYR A 309 -0.17 27.78 2.83
C TYR A 309 0.49 26.69 1.98
N LYS A 310 1.07 27.06 0.83
CA LYS A 310 1.78 26.15 -0.08
C LYS A 310 3.07 25.59 0.54
N ASP A 311 3.80 26.40 1.32
CA ASP A 311 4.97 25.93 2.06
C ASP A 311 4.57 24.92 3.14
N PHE A 312 3.51 25.22 3.90
CA PHE A 312 3.01 24.31 4.93
C PHE A 312 2.47 23.00 4.36
N MET A 313 1.69 23.07 3.29
CA MET A 313 1.24 21.89 2.55
C MET A 313 2.41 21.04 2.05
N HIS A 314 3.49 21.68 1.57
CA HIS A 314 4.73 20.97 1.20
C HIS A 314 5.37 20.29 2.40
N ALA A 315 5.51 20.97 3.53
CA ALA A 315 6.08 20.41 4.75
C ALA A 315 5.24 19.25 5.31
N CYS A 316 3.91 19.38 5.37
CA CYS A 316 3.01 18.29 5.77
C CYS A 316 3.15 17.08 4.84
N THR A 317 3.33 17.30 3.53
CA THR A 317 3.53 16.20 2.58
C THR A 317 4.90 15.54 2.77
N LEU A 318 5.95 16.31 3.05
CA LEU A 318 7.27 15.76 3.39
C LEU A 318 7.20 14.90 4.66
N VAL A 319 6.50 15.38 5.69
CA VAL A 319 6.29 14.60 6.93
C VAL A 319 5.46 13.35 6.66
N GLY A 320 4.31 13.48 5.99
CA GLY A 320 3.43 12.35 5.69
C GLY A 320 4.07 11.25 4.86
N SER A 321 5.03 11.59 3.98
CA SER A 321 5.72 10.64 3.10
C SER A 321 7.01 10.05 3.68
N ARG A 322 7.59 10.66 4.72
CA ARG A 322 8.97 10.35 5.19
C ARG A 322 9.11 10.17 6.68
N ALA A 323 8.08 10.52 7.46
CA ALA A 323 8.11 10.32 8.89
C ALA A 323 7.57 8.94 9.26
N TRP A 324 8.11 8.45 10.35
CA TRP A 324 7.84 7.17 10.96
C TRP A 324 7.16 7.37 12.30
N GLY A 325 6.17 6.52 12.63
CA GLY A 325 5.48 6.58 13.92
C GLY A 325 6.09 5.61 14.92
N GLY A 326 6.31 6.09 16.16
CA GLY A 326 6.71 5.23 17.27
C GLY A 326 6.19 5.73 18.61
N THR A 327 6.70 5.15 19.69
CA THR A 327 6.27 5.45 21.07
C THR A 327 6.45 6.92 21.47
N LYS A 328 7.37 7.64 20.83
CA LYS A 328 7.66 9.07 21.06
C LYS A 328 7.01 10.00 20.02
N GLY A 329 6.07 9.48 19.21
CA GLY A 329 5.40 10.23 18.15
C GLY A 329 6.07 10.09 16.78
N LEU A 330 5.89 11.10 15.92
CA LEU A 330 6.42 11.08 14.56
C LEU A 330 7.88 11.58 14.51
N ALA A 331 8.68 10.90 13.70
CA ALA A 331 10.09 11.24 13.47
C ALA A 331 10.46 11.13 11.99
N LEU A 332 11.15 12.15 11.45
CA LEU A 332 11.97 11.93 10.26
C LEU A 332 13.33 11.37 10.69
N ILE A 333 13.75 10.29 10.04
CA ILE A 333 15.00 9.59 10.33
C ILE A 333 15.96 9.86 9.16
N PRO A 334 16.90 10.83 9.29
CA PRO A 334 17.79 11.17 8.19
C PRO A 334 18.54 9.96 7.66
N PHE A 335 18.70 9.89 6.34
CA PHE A 335 19.33 8.79 5.58
C PHE A 335 18.46 7.55 5.45
N ALA A 336 17.74 7.13 6.50
CA ALA A 336 16.75 6.05 6.36
C ALA A 336 15.63 6.44 5.38
N ASP A 337 15.20 7.71 5.39
CA ASP A 337 14.18 8.27 4.48
C ASP A 337 14.58 8.33 3.00
N PHE A 338 15.81 7.92 2.65
CA PHE A 338 16.27 7.81 1.26
C PHE A 338 16.11 6.40 0.68
N LEU A 339 15.75 5.40 1.49
CA LEU A 339 15.39 4.07 1.02
C LEU A 339 14.01 4.11 0.38
N ASN A 340 13.84 3.43 -0.75
CA ASN A 340 12.57 3.38 -1.47
C ASN A 340 11.75 2.14 -1.11
N HIS A 341 10.47 2.16 -1.49
CA HIS A 341 9.50 1.13 -1.19
C HIS A 341 9.64 -0.12 -2.07
N ASP A 342 9.58 -1.29 -1.44
CA ASP A 342 9.19 -2.56 -2.07
C ASP A 342 8.15 -3.26 -1.19
N GLY A 343 6.98 -3.57 -1.76
CA GLY A 343 5.89 -4.23 -1.06
C GLY A 343 6.21 -5.67 -0.64
N VAL A 344 7.15 -6.34 -1.33
CA VAL A 344 7.53 -7.73 -1.00
C VAL A 344 8.75 -7.83 -0.09
N SER A 345 9.44 -6.71 0.17
CA SER A 345 10.55 -6.70 1.12
C SER A 345 10.04 -6.98 2.53
N GLU A 346 10.83 -7.69 3.33
CA GLU A 346 10.65 -7.85 4.78
C GLU A 346 11.50 -6.86 5.59
N ALA A 347 12.42 -6.15 4.95
CA ALA A 347 13.23 -5.13 5.60
C ALA A 347 12.36 -3.90 5.93
N ILE A 348 12.40 -3.48 7.19
CA ILE A 348 11.65 -2.35 7.73
C ILE A 348 12.56 -1.53 8.66
N VAL A 349 12.12 -0.32 9.01
CA VAL A 349 12.78 0.41 10.09
C VAL A 349 12.32 -0.16 11.42
N MET A 350 13.27 -0.59 12.23
CA MET A 350 13.04 -1.09 13.57
C MET A 350 13.59 -0.11 14.59
N SER A 351 13.00 -0.12 15.78
CA SER A 351 13.49 0.66 16.90
C SER A 351 14.12 -0.22 17.94
N ASP A 352 15.33 0.14 18.32
CA ASP A 352 16.10 -0.50 19.38
C ASP A 352 16.21 0.52 20.53
N ASP A 353 15.33 0.37 21.51
CA ASP A 353 15.27 1.24 22.67
C ASP A 353 16.44 0.99 23.63
N ASP A 354 17.03 -0.20 23.66
CA ASP A 354 18.22 -0.45 24.49
C ASP A 354 19.44 0.29 23.93
N LYS A 355 19.62 0.27 22.61
CA LYS A 355 20.69 0.99 21.91
C LYS A 355 20.33 2.44 21.56
N GLN A 356 19.08 2.87 21.84
CA GLN A 356 18.52 4.20 21.53
C GLN A 356 18.74 4.61 20.06
N CYS A 357 18.40 3.72 19.13
CA CYS A 357 18.58 3.95 17.70
C CYS A 357 17.53 3.26 16.85
N SER A 358 17.33 3.77 15.63
CA SER A 358 16.61 3.06 14.58
C SER A 358 17.58 2.27 13.72
N GLU A 359 17.25 1.04 13.39
CA GLU A 359 18.06 0.17 12.56
C GLU A 359 17.26 -0.53 11.47
N ILE A 360 17.97 -0.98 10.44
CA ILE A 360 17.39 -1.75 9.35
C ILE A 360 18.30 -2.95 9.10
N ILE A 361 17.70 -4.12 9.04
CA ILE A 361 18.37 -5.39 8.74
C ILE A 361 17.99 -5.80 7.32
N ALA A 362 18.97 -6.29 6.56
CA ALA A 362 18.75 -6.82 5.23
C ALA A 362 17.90 -8.10 5.30
N ASP A 363 16.81 -8.11 4.54
CA ASP A 363 15.91 -9.25 4.38
C ASP A 363 16.36 -10.23 3.28
N ARG A 364 17.32 -9.79 2.45
CA ARG A 364 17.91 -10.57 1.36
C ARG A 364 19.33 -10.10 1.05
N ASP A 365 19.99 -10.84 0.16
CA ASP A 365 21.29 -10.44 -0.36
C ASP A 365 21.18 -9.30 -1.39
N TYR A 366 22.15 -8.39 -1.39
CA TYR A 366 22.29 -7.30 -2.37
C TYR A 366 23.68 -7.30 -3.01
N ALA A 367 23.73 -7.16 -4.33
CA ALA A 367 24.97 -6.99 -5.07
C ALA A 367 25.47 -5.52 -5.03
N PRO A 368 26.79 -5.26 -5.16
CA PRO A 368 27.29 -3.89 -5.28
C PRO A 368 26.61 -3.13 -6.43
N GLY A 369 26.13 -1.92 -6.15
CA GLY A 369 25.38 -1.06 -7.06
C GLY A 369 23.87 -1.34 -7.09
N GLU A 370 23.41 -2.42 -6.48
CA GLU A 370 21.98 -2.73 -6.38
C GLU A 370 21.27 -1.75 -5.43
N GLN A 371 20.06 -1.34 -5.78
CA GLN A 371 19.24 -0.51 -4.92
C GLN A 371 18.73 -1.32 -3.73
N VAL A 372 18.93 -0.77 -2.54
CA VAL A 372 18.38 -1.33 -1.31
C VAL A 372 16.99 -0.73 -1.10
N LEU A 373 16.01 -1.61 -0.93
CA LEU A 373 14.60 -1.26 -0.77
C LEU A 373 14.13 -1.74 0.60
N ILE A 374 13.13 -1.07 1.15
CA ILE A 374 12.45 -1.46 2.38
C ILE A 374 10.96 -1.48 2.15
N ARG A 375 10.22 -2.15 3.01
CA ARG A 375 8.77 -2.03 3.04
C ARG A 375 8.37 -0.84 3.89
N TYR A 376 7.68 0.11 3.26
CA TYR A 376 7.05 1.21 4.01
C TYR A 376 5.86 0.70 4.84
N GLY A 377 5.08 -0.19 4.24
CA GLY A 377 3.96 -0.87 4.85
C GLY A 377 3.22 -1.69 3.80
N LYS A 378 2.25 -2.49 4.23
CA LYS A 378 1.38 -3.28 3.34
C LYS A 378 0.27 -2.40 2.78
N PHE A 379 0.68 -1.39 1.99
CA PHE A 379 -0.17 -0.28 1.55
C PHE A 379 -0.75 -0.50 0.15
N SER A 380 -2.02 -0.17 -0.02
CA SER A 380 -2.68 -0.15 -1.33
C SER A 380 -2.19 1.01 -2.19
N ASN A 381 -2.44 0.96 -3.50
CA ASN A 381 -2.16 2.10 -4.37
C ASN A 381 -2.90 3.38 -3.95
N ALA A 382 -4.06 3.27 -3.29
CA ALA A 382 -4.74 4.44 -2.71
C ALA A 382 -3.89 5.14 -1.64
N THR A 383 -3.31 4.38 -0.72
CA THR A 383 -2.42 4.90 0.33
C THR A 383 -1.09 5.39 -0.28
N LEU A 384 -0.47 4.60 -1.17
CA LEU A 384 0.78 4.99 -1.83
C LEU A 384 0.63 6.30 -2.61
N MET A 385 -0.49 6.48 -3.31
CA MET A 385 -0.77 7.68 -4.09
C MET A 385 -1.00 8.92 -3.19
N LEU A 386 -1.79 8.77 -2.12
CA LEU A 386 -2.09 9.88 -1.20
C LEU A 386 -0.85 10.32 -0.41
N ASP A 387 -0.12 9.35 0.15
CA ASP A 387 0.84 9.60 1.21
C ASP A 387 2.26 9.74 0.67
N PHE A 388 2.60 8.97 -0.35
CA PHE A 388 3.95 8.90 -0.89
C PHE A 388 4.07 9.46 -2.31
N GLY A 389 2.95 9.62 -3.02
CA GLY A 389 2.92 10.16 -4.36
C GLY A 389 3.42 9.19 -5.42
N PHE A 390 3.20 7.88 -5.27
CA PHE A 390 3.46 6.91 -6.32
C PHE A 390 2.46 5.76 -6.28
N THR A 391 2.46 4.91 -7.30
CA THR A 391 1.75 3.64 -7.34
C THR A 391 2.71 2.56 -7.81
N ILE A 392 2.35 1.30 -7.57
CA ILE A 392 3.05 0.15 -8.14
C ILE A 392 2.10 -0.66 -9.01
N PRO A 393 2.58 -1.20 -10.15
CA PRO A 393 1.76 -2.01 -11.03
C PRO A 393 1.38 -3.31 -10.32
N TYR A 394 0.13 -3.72 -10.46
CA TYR A 394 -0.39 -4.97 -9.86
C TYR A 394 -0.06 -5.11 -8.36
N ASN A 395 -0.44 -4.10 -7.57
CA ASN A 395 -0.19 -4.11 -6.13
C ASN A 395 -1.06 -5.15 -5.41
N ILE A 396 -0.43 -6.16 -4.81
CA ILE A 396 -1.11 -7.23 -4.06
C ILE A 396 -1.81 -6.74 -2.79
N PHE A 397 -1.51 -5.53 -2.33
CA PHE A 397 -2.14 -4.89 -1.17
C PHE A 397 -3.25 -3.90 -1.56
N ASP A 398 -3.62 -3.84 -2.85
CA ASP A 398 -4.74 -3.02 -3.26
C ASP A 398 -6.00 -3.33 -2.45
N GLN A 399 -6.80 -2.29 -2.26
CA GLN A 399 -8.11 -2.35 -1.64
C GLN A 399 -9.02 -1.34 -2.34
N VAL A 400 -10.31 -1.64 -2.39
CA VAL A 400 -11.34 -0.70 -2.83
C VAL A 400 -12.24 -0.33 -1.67
N GLN A 401 -12.57 0.95 -1.55
CA GLN A 401 -13.53 1.44 -0.59
C GLN A 401 -14.92 1.50 -1.24
N VAL A 402 -15.90 0.86 -0.60
CA VAL A 402 -17.29 0.85 -1.02
C VAL A 402 -18.12 1.49 0.07
N GLN A 403 -18.91 2.50 -0.29
CA GLN A 403 -19.88 3.12 0.60
C GLN A 403 -21.29 2.70 0.22
N PHE A 404 -22.13 2.43 1.22
CA PHE A 404 -23.51 2.03 1.00
C PHE A 404 -24.44 2.73 1.99
N ASP A 405 -25.14 3.79 1.58
CA ASP A 405 -26.05 4.54 2.45
C ASP A 405 -27.41 3.82 2.62
N ILE A 406 -27.99 3.91 3.84
CA ILE A 406 -29.40 3.59 4.04
C ILE A 406 -30.22 4.73 3.42
N PRO A 407 -31.15 4.48 2.48
CA PRO A 407 -31.96 5.54 1.90
C PRO A 407 -32.72 6.32 2.99
N LYS A 408 -32.63 7.66 2.99
CA LYS A 408 -33.31 8.51 4.00
C LYS A 408 -34.83 8.37 4.01
N HIS A 409 -35.41 7.88 2.92
CA HIS A 409 -36.85 7.65 2.77
C HIS A 409 -37.25 6.20 3.05
N ASP A 410 -36.32 5.33 3.48
CA ASP A 410 -36.64 3.98 3.91
C ASP A 410 -37.55 4.05 5.16
N PRO A 411 -38.75 3.44 5.15
CA PRO A 411 -39.64 3.43 6.30
C PRO A 411 -39.02 2.85 7.57
N LEU A 412 -37.98 2.01 7.42
CA LEU A 412 -37.25 1.37 8.49
C LEU A 412 -35.88 2.02 8.74
N HIS A 413 -35.60 3.21 8.17
CA HIS A 413 -34.29 3.87 8.23
C HIS A 413 -33.68 3.86 9.64
N ASP A 414 -34.41 4.36 10.63
CA ASP A 414 -33.90 4.49 12.00
C ASP A 414 -33.71 3.14 12.68
N MET A 415 -34.56 2.15 12.37
CA MET A 415 -34.43 0.78 12.87
C MET A 415 -33.21 0.08 12.28
N LYS A 416 -33.01 0.18 10.95
CA LYS A 416 -31.84 -0.36 10.26
C LYS A 416 -30.55 0.26 10.80
N LEU A 417 -30.54 1.59 10.97
CA LEU A 417 -29.40 2.30 11.51
C LEU A 417 -29.10 1.88 12.97
N ALA A 418 -30.12 1.72 13.81
CA ALA A 418 -29.96 1.25 15.18
C ALA A 418 -29.39 -0.17 15.26
N VAL A 419 -29.86 -1.08 14.40
CA VAL A 419 -29.28 -2.43 14.29
C VAL A 419 -27.82 -2.34 13.88
N LEU A 420 -27.49 -1.61 12.81
CA LEU A 420 -26.10 -1.48 12.38
C LEU A 420 -25.21 -0.89 13.48
N HIS A 421 -25.61 0.17 14.16
CA HIS A 421 -24.82 0.73 15.27
C HIS A 421 -24.61 -0.24 16.43
N ARG A 422 -25.59 -1.11 16.71
CA ARG A 422 -25.46 -2.11 17.77
C ARG A 422 -24.40 -3.17 17.44
N TYR A 423 -24.25 -3.50 16.16
CA TYR A 423 -23.35 -4.58 15.72
C TYR A 423 -22.04 -4.05 15.12
N THR A 424 -21.95 -2.79 14.73
CA THR A 424 -20.74 -2.22 14.12
C THR A 424 -19.92 -1.48 15.17
N VAL A 425 -18.65 -1.84 15.31
CA VAL A 425 -17.70 -1.08 16.14
C VAL A 425 -17.53 0.31 15.49
N PRO A 426 -17.59 1.42 16.26
CA PRO A 426 -17.34 2.75 15.72
C PRO A 426 -15.97 2.80 15.04
N LEU A 427 -15.89 3.46 13.88
CA LEU A 427 -14.59 3.72 13.27
C LEU A 427 -13.74 4.64 14.15
N HIS A 428 -12.49 4.29 14.32
CA HIS A 428 -11.47 5.16 14.92
C HIS A 428 -11.12 6.28 13.91
N GLU A 429 -10.87 7.50 14.40
CA GLU A 429 -10.24 8.55 13.59
C GLU A 429 -8.88 8.05 13.07
N ASP A 430 -8.60 8.23 11.78
CA ASP A 430 -7.26 7.91 11.28
C ASP A 430 -6.22 8.88 11.84
N MET A 431 -4.93 8.57 11.67
CA MET A 431 -3.83 9.44 12.14
C MET A 431 -3.81 10.84 11.47
N LYS A 432 -4.63 11.06 10.43
CA LYS A 432 -4.84 12.35 9.76
C LYS A 432 -6.10 13.07 10.25
N GLY A 433 -6.81 12.53 11.24
CA GLY A 433 -8.04 13.09 11.78
C GLY A 433 -9.24 12.96 10.84
N LEU A 434 -9.21 12.04 9.87
CA LEU A 434 -10.33 11.76 8.99
C LEU A 434 -11.28 10.76 9.66
N THR A 435 -12.55 11.15 9.76
CA THR A 435 -13.64 10.28 10.19
C THR A 435 -14.28 9.65 8.96
N TYR A 436 -14.36 8.32 8.89
CA TYR A 436 -15.12 7.68 7.81
C TYR A 436 -16.54 7.33 8.26
N PRO A 437 -17.53 7.42 7.34
CA PRO A 437 -18.89 6.99 7.61
C PRO A 437 -18.96 5.52 8.06
N VAL A 438 -19.89 5.20 8.96
CA VAL A 438 -20.13 3.83 9.50
C VAL A 438 -20.43 2.81 8.40
N ASN A 439 -20.85 3.27 7.24
CA ASN A 439 -21.25 2.49 6.09
C ASN A 439 -20.21 2.45 4.96
N SER A 440 -18.95 2.70 5.30
CA SER A 440 -17.81 2.58 4.39
C SER A 440 -17.02 1.31 4.69
N PHE A 441 -16.83 0.47 3.67
CA PHE A 441 -16.16 -0.83 3.77
C PHE A 441 -14.93 -0.90 2.87
N ARG A 442 -13.84 -1.46 3.38
CA ARG A 442 -12.66 -1.78 2.58
C ARG A 442 -12.70 -3.24 2.15
N ILE A 443 -12.61 -3.47 0.85
CA ILE A 443 -12.61 -4.80 0.25
C ILE A 443 -11.21 -5.04 -0.32
N LYS A 444 -10.64 -6.20 -0.02
CA LYS A 444 -9.42 -6.71 -0.63
C LYS A 444 -9.78 -7.77 -1.66
N GLU A 445 -8.83 -8.12 -2.52
CA GLU A 445 -9.03 -9.20 -3.49
C GLU A 445 -9.45 -10.50 -2.78
N VAL A 446 -10.59 -11.06 -3.18
CA VAL A 446 -11.15 -12.27 -2.59
C VAL A 446 -10.80 -13.48 -3.44
N LYS A 447 -10.48 -14.61 -2.80
CA LYS A 447 -10.17 -15.87 -3.49
C LYS A 447 -11.46 -16.64 -3.79
N SER A 448 -11.42 -17.48 -4.84
CA SER A 448 -12.53 -18.39 -5.17
C SER A 448 -12.90 -19.27 -3.97
N ASP A 449 -14.21 -19.42 -3.81
CA ASP A 449 -14.99 -20.30 -2.94
C ASP A 449 -14.52 -21.76 -2.83
N ARG A 450 -13.73 -22.26 -3.79
CA ARG A 450 -13.25 -23.66 -3.79
C ARG A 450 -11.97 -23.91 -2.97
N GLY A 451 -11.48 -22.92 -2.21
CA GLY A 451 -10.27 -23.04 -1.40
C GLY A 451 -10.32 -22.34 -0.04
N LYS A 452 -9.32 -22.59 0.81
CA LYS A 452 -9.09 -21.79 2.03
C LYS A 452 -8.71 -20.36 1.59
N GLY A 453 -9.58 -19.38 1.84
CA GLY A 453 -9.36 -17.99 1.45
C GLY A 453 -10.26 -17.01 2.19
N LYS A 454 -9.91 -15.72 2.14
CA LYS A 454 -10.74 -14.63 2.69
C LYS A 454 -11.84 -14.30 1.68
N GLY A 455 -13.11 -14.40 2.11
CA GLY A 455 -14.27 -13.93 1.35
C GLY A 455 -14.59 -12.47 1.64
N LEU A 456 -15.79 -12.01 1.29
CA LEU A 456 -16.22 -10.65 1.58
C LEU A 456 -16.28 -10.36 3.10
N PRO A 457 -16.00 -9.11 3.51
CA PRO A 457 -16.12 -8.71 4.91
C PRO A 457 -17.47 -9.08 5.49
N GLN A 458 -17.46 -9.72 6.66
CA GLN A 458 -18.67 -10.10 7.37
C GLN A 458 -19.59 -8.90 7.61
N SER A 459 -19.02 -7.74 7.94
CA SER A 459 -19.76 -6.51 8.17
C SER A 459 -20.48 -6.00 6.92
N LEU A 460 -19.89 -6.15 5.74
CA LEU A 460 -20.54 -5.79 4.49
C LEU A 460 -21.72 -6.73 4.17
N ARG A 461 -21.57 -8.04 4.44
CA ARG A 461 -22.66 -9.01 4.30
C ARG A 461 -23.79 -8.75 5.30
N ALA A 462 -23.45 -8.39 6.54
CA ALA A 462 -24.43 -8.01 7.56
C ALA A 462 -25.22 -6.76 7.14
N LEU A 463 -24.53 -5.75 6.60
CA LEU A 463 -25.18 -4.56 6.07
C LEU A 463 -26.19 -4.91 4.97
N ALA A 464 -25.80 -5.76 4.02
CA ALA A 464 -26.68 -6.19 2.95
C ALA A 464 -27.95 -6.89 3.47
N ARG A 465 -27.81 -7.74 4.50
CA ARG A 465 -28.96 -8.40 5.17
C ARG A 465 -29.89 -7.38 5.79
N VAL A 466 -29.36 -6.45 6.59
CA VAL A 466 -30.17 -5.39 7.24
C VAL A 466 -30.89 -4.52 6.20
N LEU A 467 -30.21 -4.16 5.11
CA LEU A 467 -30.80 -3.37 4.04
C LEU A 467 -31.91 -4.12 3.29
N SER A 468 -31.81 -5.43 3.17
CA SER A 468 -32.79 -6.26 2.46
C SER A 468 -34.13 -6.38 3.19
N CYS A 469 -34.15 -6.11 4.50
CA CYS A 469 -35.38 -6.15 5.30
C CYS A 469 -36.36 -5.07 4.86
N THR A 470 -37.61 -5.49 4.69
CA THR A 470 -38.74 -4.64 4.27
C THR A 470 -39.77 -4.45 5.37
N THR A 471 -39.72 -5.26 6.44
CA THR A 471 -40.57 -5.09 7.63
C THR A 471 -39.74 -5.08 8.92
N SER A 472 -40.30 -4.50 9.99
CA SER A 472 -39.66 -4.50 11.31
C SER A 472 -39.46 -5.92 11.86
N GLN A 473 -40.40 -6.82 11.59
CA GLN A 473 -40.30 -8.22 11.99
C GLN A 473 -39.07 -8.91 11.38
N GLU A 474 -38.75 -8.62 10.12
CA GLU A 474 -37.57 -9.19 9.47
C GLU A 474 -36.26 -8.72 10.12
N LEU A 475 -36.20 -7.48 10.61
CA LEU A 475 -35.04 -6.97 11.36
C LEU A 475 -34.93 -7.66 12.72
N ASP A 476 -36.05 -7.85 13.41
CA ASP A 476 -36.07 -8.56 14.70
C ASP A 476 -35.66 -10.04 14.52
N ASP A 477 -36.13 -10.69 13.46
CA ASP A 477 -35.78 -12.06 13.11
C ASP A 477 -34.26 -12.21 12.87
N LEU A 478 -33.63 -11.27 12.15
CA LEU A 478 -32.17 -11.25 11.96
C LEU A 478 -31.40 -11.20 13.29
N VAL A 479 -31.86 -10.36 14.21
CA VAL A 479 -31.24 -10.20 15.54
C VAL A 479 -31.43 -11.45 16.39
N VAL A 480 -32.62 -12.05 16.36
CA VAL A 480 -32.93 -13.29 17.08
C VAL A 480 -32.09 -14.44 16.54
N GLU A 481 -32.01 -14.61 15.21
CA GLU A 481 -31.21 -15.65 14.58
C GLU A 481 -29.71 -15.50 14.90
N ALA A 482 -29.19 -14.27 14.86
CA ALA A 482 -27.81 -14.00 15.28
C ALA A 482 -27.59 -14.37 16.75
N ALA A 483 -28.51 -14.02 17.65
CA ALA A 483 -28.41 -14.36 19.07
C ALA A 483 -28.45 -15.87 19.35
N GLN A 484 -29.11 -16.67 18.51
CA GLN A 484 -29.15 -18.13 18.62
C GLN A 484 -27.84 -18.81 18.19
N THR A 485 -26.95 -18.09 17.49
CA THR A 485 -25.68 -18.61 17.00
C THR A 485 -24.52 -18.09 17.84
N ASP A 486 -23.80 -17.09 17.35
CA ASP A 486 -22.65 -16.49 18.03
C ASP A 486 -22.81 -14.98 18.21
N GLY A 487 -24.02 -14.46 18.02
CA GLY A 487 -24.35 -13.05 18.10
C GLY A 487 -23.98 -12.25 16.84
N ARG A 488 -23.34 -12.85 15.82
CA ARG A 488 -22.87 -12.08 14.65
C ARG A 488 -23.84 -12.20 13.47
N LEU A 489 -24.30 -11.05 12.96
CA LEU A 489 -25.31 -10.96 11.88
C LEU A 489 -24.96 -11.65 10.55
N ALA A 490 -23.69 -11.99 10.31
CA ALA A 490 -23.23 -12.53 9.02
C ALA A 490 -22.17 -13.63 9.08
N ARG A 491 -22.01 -14.36 10.20
CA ARG A 491 -20.99 -15.43 10.24
C ARG A 491 -21.42 -16.64 9.42
N ARG A 492 -22.69 -16.99 9.51
CA ARG A 492 -23.33 -18.11 8.80
C ARG A 492 -24.38 -17.58 7.82
N PRO A 493 -24.69 -18.31 6.74
CA PRO A 493 -25.86 -18.03 5.90
C PRO A 493 -27.15 -17.97 6.75
N LEU A 494 -28.12 -17.16 6.35
CA LEU A 494 -29.43 -17.12 7.01
C LEU A 494 -30.16 -18.47 6.85
N GLN A 495 -31.02 -18.81 7.80
CA GLN A 495 -31.93 -19.96 7.68
C GLN A 495 -32.86 -19.81 6.47
N ASP A 496 -33.36 -18.59 6.23
CA ASP A 496 -34.08 -18.24 5.01
C ASP A 496 -33.09 -17.99 3.88
N ILE A 497 -32.84 -19.04 3.09
CA ILE A 497 -31.92 -19.02 1.96
C ILE A 497 -32.35 -18.02 0.87
N SER A 498 -33.65 -17.81 0.68
CA SER A 498 -34.13 -16.84 -0.30
C SER A 498 -33.77 -15.41 0.11
N LYS A 499 -33.91 -15.07 1.39
CA LYS A 499 -33.45 -13.78 1.93
C LYS A 499 -31.94 -13.62 1.88
N GLU A 500 -31.19 -14.69 2.16
CA GLU A 500 -29.72 -14.65 2.03
C GLU A 500 -29.29 -14.32 0.60
N ILE A 501 -29.87 -15.01 -0.40
CA ILE A 501 -29.58 -14.75 -1.81
C ILE A 501 -29.99 -13.33 -2.20
N GLN A 502 -31.18 -12.87 -1.79
CA GLN A 502 -31.66 -11.53 -2.07
C GLN A 502 -30.70 -10.46 -1.53
N ALA A 503 -30.22 -10.61 -0.29
CA ALA A 503 -29.26 -9.68 0.31
C ALA A 503 -27.96 -9.59 -0.50
N HIS A 504 -27.42 -10.74 -0.93
CA HIS A 504 -26.15 -10.80 -1.66
C HIS A 504 -26.30 -10.36 -3.13
N MET A 505 -27.46 -10.55 -3.75
CA MET A 505 -27.77 -10.02 -5.09
C MET A 505 -27.80 -8.49 -5.11
N MET A 506 -28.21 -7.82 -4.02
CA MET A 506 -28.10 -6.36 -3.92
C MET A 506 -26.65 -5.89 -3.91
N LEU A 507 -25.75 -6.59 -3.19
CA LEU A 507 -24.31 -6.29 -3.24
C LEU A 507 -23.73 -6.52 -4.63
N LEU A 508 -24.15 -7.59 -5.30
CA LEU A 508 -23.70 -7.90 -6.65
C LEU A 508 -24.08 -6.78 -7.63
N SER A 509 -25.32 -6.31 -7.56
CA SER A 509 -25.79 -5.18 -8.38
C SER A 509 -24.95 -3.92 -8.16
N LEU A 510 -24.59 -3.60 -6.92
CA LEU A 510 -23.73 -2.47 -6.61
C LEU A 510 -22.33 -2.65 -7.22
N PHE A 511 -21.73 -3.83 -7.07
CA PHE A 511 -20.39 -4.07 -7.61
C PHE A 511 -20.37 -4.02 -9.13
N ILE A 512 -21.41 -4.49 -9.81
CA ILE A 512 -21.55 -4.36 -11.27
C ILE A 512 -21.55 -2.88 -11.66
N GLN A 513 -22.34 -2.04 -10.99
CA GLN A 513 -22.35 -0.60 -11.24
C GLN A 513 -20.96 0.03 -11.03
N LEU A 514 -20.29 -0.28 -9.91
CA LEU A 514 -18.96 0.25 -9.64
C LEU A 514 -17.94 -0.22 -10.70
N ILE A 515 -18.02 -1.47 -11.16
CA ILE A 515 -17.19 -2.02 -12.23
C ILE A 515 -17.40 -1.21 -13.53
N GLU A 516 -18.65 -0.94 -13.91
CA GLU A 516 -18.98 -0.14 -15.09
C GLU A 516 -18.40 1.28 -14.99
N GLU A 517 -18.55 1.94 -13.84
CA GLU A 517 -17.98 3.27 -13.58
C GLU A 517 -16.45 3.26 -13.74
N ARG A 518 -15.74 2.29 -13.13
CA ARG A 518 -14.27 2.18 -13.25
C ARG A 518 -13.85 1.93 -14.70
N ASN A 519 -14.52 1.02 -15.41
CA ASN A 519 -14.23 0.73 -16.81
C ASN A 519 -14.40 1.98 -17.67
N ALA A 520 -15.50 2.73 -17.50
CA ALA A 520 -15.75 3.95 -18.26
C ALA A 520 -14.65 4.99 -18.05
N THR A 521 -14.20 5.20 -16.80
CA THR A 521 -13.11 6.12 -16.51
C THR A 521 -11.78 5.64 -17.10
N ILE A 522 -11.44 4.36 -16.99
CA ILE A 522 -10.20 3.80 -17.57
C ILE A 522 -10.20 3.99 -19.10
N MET A 523 -11.29 3.66 -19.79
CA MET A 523 -11.41 3.85 -21.24
C MET A 523 -11.24 5.32 -21.64
N SER A 524 -11.81 6.24 -20.85
CA SER A 524 -11.64 7.68 -21.06
C SER A 524 -10.18 8.12 -20.90
N LEU A 525 -9.48 7.62 -19.87
CA LEU A 525 -8.06 7.90 -19.64
C LEU A 525 -7.19 7.44 -20.82
N ASP A 526 -7.42 6.24 -21.32
CA ASP A 526 -6.65 5.66 -22.43
C ASP A 526 -6.91 6.42 -23.74
N SER A 527 -8.15 6.86 -23.98
CA SER A 527 -8.51 7.64 -25.18
C SER A 527 -7.92 9.06 -25.20
N SER A 528 -7.56 9.61 -24.04
CA SER A 528 -7.04 10.97 -23.88
C SER A 528 -5.53 11.11 -24.09
N TYR A 529 -4.87 10.06 -24.58
CA TYR A 529 -3.41 10.04 -24.75
C TYR A 529 -2.95 10.99 -25.87
N SER A 530 -2.32 12.10 -25.49
CA SER A 530 -1.56 12.95 -26.40
C SER A 530 -0.06 12.69 -26.26
N PRO A 531 0.69 12.48 -27.35
CA PRO A 531 2.15 12.31 -27.32
C PRO A 531 2.92 13.52 -26.75
N SER A 532 2.28 14.69 -26.60
CA SER A 532 2.91 15.95 -26.22
C SER A 532 2.83 16.28 -24.71
N LEU A 533 2.62 15.30 -23.84
CA LEU A 533 2.39 15.54 -22.42
C LEU A 533 3.69 15.82 -21.67
N CYS A 534 3.62 16.73 -20.71
CA CYS A 534 4.68 16.93 -19.72
C CYS A 534 4.90 15.64 -18.92
N GLU A 535 6.16 15.27 -18.69
CA GLU A 535 6.58 14.07 -17.95
C GLU A 535 5.81 13.89 -16.63
N LYS A 536 5.58 14.98 -15.89
CA LYS A 536 4.81 14.97 -14.64
C LYS A 536 3.38 14.47 -14.80
N LEU A 537 2.70 14.91 -15.86
CA LEU A 537 1.32 14.52 -16.15
C LEU A 537 1.27 13.06 -16.61
N SER A 538 2.27 12.61 -17.37
CA SER A 538 2.40 11.21 -17.78
C SER A 538 2.53 10.27 -16.57
N VAL A 539 3.38 10.63 -15.59
CA VAL A 539 3.52 9.86 -14.33
C VAL A 539 2.20 9.83 -13.56
N ARG A 540 1.55 10.99 -13.37
CA ARG A 540 0.28 11.07 -12.62
C ARG A 540 -0.86 10.30 -13.30
N ARG A 541 -0.90 10.27 -14.64
CA ARG A 541 -1.86 9.44 -15.37
C ARG A 541 -1.60 7.96 -15.17
N LEU A 542 -0.34 7.52 -15.23
CA LEU A 542 0.02 6.14 -14.93
C LEU A 542 -0.43 5.75 -13.52
N MET A 543 -0.24 6.66 -12.55
CA MET A 543 -0.72 6.44 -11.19
C MET A 543 -2.24 6.29 -11.12
N ALA A 544 -2.99 7.12 -11.85
CA ALA A 544 -4.45 6.98 -11.95
C ALA A 544 -4.85 5.63 -12.57
N GLN A 545 -4.16 5.19 -13.62
CA GLN A 545 -4.39 3.88 -14.23
C GLN A 545 -4.11 2.74 -13.23
N ASP A 546 -2.97 2.73 -12.55
CA ASP A 546 -2.62 1.67 -11.60
C ASP A 546 -3.64 1.56 -10.46
N LEU A 547 -4.08 2.71 -9.93
CA LEU A 547 -5.12 2.77 -8.89
C LEU A 547 -6.44 2.16 -9.38
N LEU A 548 -6.95 2.62 -10.53
CA LEU A 548 -8.25 2.21 -11.02
C LEU A 548 -8.27 0.75 -11.49
N HIS A 549 -7.19 0.26 -12.11
CA HIS A 549 -7.06 -1.15 -12.47
C HIS A 549 -6.99 -2.04 -11.21
N GLY A 550 -6.32 -1.56 -10.15
CA GLY A 550 -6.31 -2.21 -8.83
C GLY A 550 -7.70 -2.36 -8.23
N GLU A 551 -8.44 -1.25 -8.14
CA GLU A 551 -9.83 -1.27 -7.66
C GLU A 551 -10.74 -2.17 -8.50
N LEU A 552 -10.64 -2.07 -9.84
CA LEU A 552 -11.42 -2.86 -10.78
C LEU A 552 -11.18 -4.36 -10.61
N ARG A 553 -9.92 -4.77 -10.44
CA ARG A 553 -9.56 -6.18 -10.19
C ARG A 553 -10.27 -6.72 -8.96
N ILE A 554 -10.27 -5.95 -7.87
CA ILE A 554 -10.89 -6.33 -6.61
C ILE A 554 -12.40 -6.42 -6.75
N LEU A 555 -13.04 -5.42 -7.35
CA LEU A 555 -14.48 -5.43 -7.59
C LEU A 555 -14.91 -6.64 -8.43
N LYS A 556 -14.16 -6.97 -9.49
CA LYS A 556 -14.40 -8.18 -10.30
C LYS A 556 -14.26 -9.47 -9.50
N SER A 557 -13.22 -9.58 -8.67
CA SER A 557 -13.05 -10.74 -7.78
C SER A 557 -14.22 -10.89 -6.80
N ALA A 558 -14.69 -9.77 -6.25
CA ALA A 558 -15.79 -9.69 -5.31
C ALA A 558 -17.15 -10.05 -5.96
N SER A 559 -17.39 -9.58 -7.19
CA SER A 559 -18.55 -9.93 -8.01
C SER A 559 -18.60 -11.43 -8.29
N ALA A 560 -17.50 -12.01 -8.76
CA ALA A 560 -17.41 -13.45 -9.04
C ALA A 560 -17.60 -14.30 -7.77
N TRP A 561 -17.07 -13.83 -6.63
CA TRP A 561 -17.29 -14.49 -5.35
C TRP A 561 -18.77 -14.48 -4.94
N LEU A 562 -19.49 -13.37 -5.12
CA LEU A 562 -20.92 -13.25 -4.81
C LEU A 562 -21.78 -14.16 -5.71
N GLU A 563 -21.48 -14.19 -7.00
CA GLU A 563 -22.17 -15.08 -7.96
C GLU A 563 -22.04 -16.54 -7.52
N ASN A 564 -20.81 -16.99 -7.26
CA ASN A 564 -20.56 -18.37 -6.82
C ASN A 564 -21.17 -18.66 -5.45
N TYR A 565 -21.09 -17.71 -4.50
CA TYR A 565 -21.70 -17.85 -3.18
C TYR A 565 -23.20 -18.09 -3.30
N CYS A 566 -23.91 -17.27 -4.08
CA CYS A 566 -25.35 -17.44 -4.28
C CYS A 566 -25.69 -18.74 -5.02
N LEU A 567 -24.89 -19.13 -6.03
CA LEU A 567 -25.06 -20.42 -6.72
C LEU A 567 -24.84 -21.62 -5.80
N SER A 568 -23.98 -21.51 -4.79
CA SER A 568 -23.75 -22.60 -3.83
C SER A 568 -24.89 -22.81 -2.83
N LEU A 569 -25.79 -21.82 -2.72
CA LEU A 569 -26.96 -21.85 -1.83
C LEU A 569 -28.22 -22.36 -2.53
N THR A 570 -28.23 -22.39 -3.87
CA THR A 570 -29.29 -22.96 -4.71
C THR A 570 -29.05 -24.42 -5.01
#